data_AF-A0A159Z8Z2-F1
#
_entry.id   AF-A0A159Z8Z2-F1
#
_cell.length_a   1.000
_cell.length_b   1.000
_cell.length_c   1.000
_cell.angle_alpha   90.00
_cell.angle_beta   90.00
_cell.angle_gamma   90.00
#
_symmetry.space_group_name_H-M   'P 1'
#
loop_
_entity.id
_entity.type
_entity.pdbx_description
1 polymer ?
#
loop_
_entity_poly.entity_id
_entity_poly.type
_entity_poly.pdbx_seq_one_letter_code
_entity_poly.pdbx_strand_id
1 'polypeptide(L)'
;MEFDFEAELSKLTREELERLAKSMMSSGVALSFHGKRSAMQIAKKVRPRQTRREPKLHVGSPEAQSKNMLIEGENLQAMVTLYKYRGQVDLIVTDPPYNTGSTSATTTVGTTTRTTRSSGRLCPAKMVRAIPSGSRQ
;
A
#
# COMPACT_ATOMS: atom_id res chain seq x y z
N MET A 1 -18.52 -18.33 23.73
CA MET A 1 -17.77 -19.60 23.76
C MET A 1 -16.33 -19.24 24.02
N GLU A 2 -15.89 -19.42 25.26
CA GLU A 2 -14.46 -19.38 25.58
C GLU A 2 -13.81 -20.59 24.91
N PHE A 3 -12.90 -20.33 23.98
CA PHE A 3 -12.14 -21.39 23.33
C PHE A 3 -10.96 -21.70 24.25
N ASP A 4 -11.09 -22.76 25.05
CA ASP A 4 -10.07 -23.15 26.00
C ASP A 4 -8.89 -23.82 25.27
N PHE A 5 -7.87 -23.03 25.03
CA PHE A 5 -6.70 -23.41 24.24
C PHE A 5 -5.89 -24.52 24.93
N GLU A 6 -5.88 -24.56 26.26
CA GLU A 6 -5.15 -25.55 27.04
C GLU A 6 -5.83 -26.92 26.95
N ALA A 7 -7.16 -26.96 27.03
CA ALA A 7 -7.93 -28.18 26.92
C ALA A 7 -7.79 -28.84 25.55
N GLU A 8 -7.74 -28.07 24.46
CA GLU A 8 -7.52 -28.59 23.10
C GLU A 8 -6.08 -29.06 22.86
N LEU A 9 -5.08 -28.36 23.42
CA LEU A 9 -3.68 -28.78 23.33
C LEU A 9 -3.42 -30.11 24.04
N SER A 10 -4.10 -30.37 25.16
CA SER A 10 -3.92 -31.60 25.94
C SER A 10 -4.46 -32.87 25.25
N LYS A 11 -5.38 -32.71 24.28
CA LYS A 11 -5.97 -33.82 23.51
C LYS A 11 -5.11 -34.28 22.34
N LEU A 12 -4.12 -33.47 21.95
CA LEU A 12 -3.24 -33.80 20.83
C LEU A 12 -2.22 -34.85 21.25
N THR A 13 -2.03 -35.85 20.39
CA THR A 13 -0.95 -36.81 20.55
C THR A 13 0.41 -36.14 20.34
N ARG A 14 1.47 -36.72 20.91
CA ARG A 14 2.84 -36.20 20.76
C ARG A 14 3.25 -36.02 19.30
N GLU A 15 2.79 -36.92 18.44
CA GLU A 15 3.07 -36.93 17.00
C GLU A 15 2.34 -35.79 16.26
N GLU A 16 1.09 -35.51 16.63
CA GLU A 16 0.33 -34.38 16.08
C GLU A 16 0.90 -33.04 16.54
N LEU A 17 1.33 -32.96 17.80
CA LEU A 17 2.00 -31.77 18.34
C LEU A 17 3.33 -31.51 17.61
N GLU A 18 4.12 -32.55 17.35
CA GLU A 18 5.34 -32.44 16.54
C GLU A 18 5.06 -32.00 15.10
N ARG A 19 4.00 -32.51 14.47
CA ARG A 19 3.59 -32.08 13.12
C ARG A 19 3.17 -30.62 13.12
N LEU A 20 2.42 -30.18 14.12
CA LEU A 20 1.98 -28.79 14.25
C LEU A 20 3.19 -27.87 14.46
N ALA A 21 4.08 -28.22 15.39
CA ALA A 21 5.31 -27.49 15.63
C ALA A 21 6.19 -27.40 14.38
N LYS A 22 6.42 -28.50 13.67
CA LYS A 22 7.16 -28.53 12.40
C LYS A 22 6.47 -27.69 11.30
N SER A 23 5.14 -27.61 11.29
CA SER A 23 4.39 -26.75 10.34
C SER A 23 4.47 -25.26 10.68
N MET A 24 4.52 -24.92 11.97
CA MET A 24 4.65 -23.54 12.46
C MET A 24 6.09 -23.03 12.38
N MET A 25 7.05 -23.94 12.47
CA MET A 25 8.45 -23.70 12.16
C MET A 25 8.61 -23.59 10.64
N SER A 26 8.14 -22.48 10.06
CA SER A 26 8.51 -22.13 8.69
C SER A 26 10.03 -22.09 8.63
N SER A 27 10.65 -22.95 7.84
CA SER A 27 12.09 -22.97 7.62
C SER A 27 12.53 -21.66 6.96
N GLY A 28 12.84 -20.63 7.76
CA GLY A 28 13.24 -19.31 7.28
C GLY A 28 13.15 -18.22 8.35
N VAL A 29 13.71 -17.06 8.04
CA VAL A 29 13.64 -15.86 8.89
C VAL A 29 12.34 -15.11 8.57
N ALA A 30 11.48 -14.91 9.57
CA ALA A 30 10.19 -14.24 9.41
C ALA A 30 10.17 -12.90 10.17
N LEU A 31 9.79 -11.82 9.46
CA LEU A 31 9.56 -10.51 10.07
C LEU A 31 8.11 -10.41 10.57
N SER A 32 7.96 -10.10 11.86
CA SER A 32 6.69 -9.80 12.51
C SER A 32 6.64 -8.31 12.86
N PHE A 33 5.57 -7.64 12.47
CA PHE A 33 5.32 -6.24 12.80
C PHE A 33 3.83 -6.03 13.07
N HIS A 34 3.53 -5.03 13.90
CA HIS A 34 2.14 -4.70 14.23
C HIS A 34 1.36 -4.29 12.98
N GLY A 35 0.16 -4.82 12.81
CA GLY A 35 -0.66 -4.52 11.63
C GLY A 35 -0.35 -5.35 10.38
N LYS A 36 0.61 -6.29 10.40
CA LYS A 36 0.86 -7.24 9.28
C LYS A 36 -0.41 -7.95 8.83
N ARG A 37 -1.19 -8.49 9.78
CA ARG A 37 -2.48 -9.15 9.50
C ARG A 37 -3.48 -8.20 8.85
N SER A 38 -3.55 -6.95 9.34
CA SER A 38 -4.46 -5.94 8.80
C SER A 38 -4.06 -5.54 7.37
N ALA A 39 -2.77 -5.33 7.10
CA ALA A 39 -2.26 -5.05 5.75
C ALA A 39 -2.62 -6.17 4.76
N MET A 40 -2.48 -7.44 5.16
CA MET A 40 -2.89 -8.58 4.34
C MET A 40 -4.40 -8.62 4.09
N GLN A 41 -5.22 -8.28 5.09
CA GLN A 41 -6.68 -8.19 4.92
C GLN A 41 -7.07 -7.06 3.96
N ILE A 42 -6.42 -5.90 4.07
CA ILE A 42 -6.65 -4.76 3.18
C ILE A 42 -6.33 -5.13 1.74
N ALA A 43 -5.15 -5.72 1.49
CA ALA A 43 -4.76 -6.18 0.16
C ALA A 43 -5.79 -7.15 -0.46
N LYS A 44 -6.41 -8.02 0.34
CA LYS A 44 -7.49 -8.92 -0.11
C LYS A 44 -8.84 -8.23 -0.31
N LYS A 45 -9.11 -7.15 0.43
CA LYS A 45 -10.38 -6.42 0.40
C LYS A 45 -10.47 -5.46 -0.77
N VAL A 46 -9.35 -4.87 -1.19
CA VAL A 46 -9.34 -3.94 -2.34
C VAL A 46 -9.70 -4.69 -3.61
N ARG A 47 -10.76 -4.22 -4.29
CA ARG A 47 -11.28 -4.81 -5.53
C ARG A 47 -10.92 -3.91 -6.72
N PRO A 48 -10.66 -4.46 -7.92
CA PRO A 48 -10.45 -3.65 -9.12
C PRO A 48 -11.62 -2.68 -9.35
N ARG A 49 -11.32 -1.43 -9.72
CA ARG A 49 -12.31 -0.43 -10.14
C ARG A 49 -12.20 -0.13 -11.63
N GLN A 50 -13.32 0.23 -12.24
CA GLN A 50 -13.35 0.71 -13.61
C GLN A 50 -12.77 2.13 -13.69
N THR A 51 -11.80 2.33 -14.58
CA THR A 51 -11.20 3.64 -14.84
C THR A 51 -12.05 4.44 -15.81
N ARG A 52 -12.31 5.70 -15.50
CA ARG A 52 -12.94 6.65 -16.41
C ARG A 52 -11.85 7.35 -17.25
N ARG A 53 -12.07 7.46 -18.56
CA ARG A 53 -11.18 8.21 -19.46
C ARG A 53 -11.67 9.64 -19.59
N GLU A 54 -10.75 10.60 -19.47
CA GLU A 54 -11.04 12.03 -19.61
C GLU A 54 -10.36 12.58 -20.87
N PRO A 55 -11.06 12.62 -22.02
CA PRO A 55 -10.45 12.97 -23.31
C PRO A 55 -9.85 14.39 -23.33
N LYS A 56 -10.30 15.27 -22.43
CA LYS A 56 -9.80 16.64 -22.28
C LYS A 56 -8.33 16.70 -21.81
N LEU A 57 -7.84 15.67 -21.13
CA LEU A 57 -6.48 15.61 -20.57
C LEU A 57 -5.50 14.84 -21.45
N HIS A 58 -5.98 14.30 -22.58
CA HIS A 58 -5.14 13.51 -23.47
C HIS A 58 -4.26 14.42 -24.33
N VAL A 59 -3.02 13.99 -24.56
CA VAL A 59 -2.03 14.73 -25.37
C VAL A 59 -1.51 13.82 -26.48
N GLY A 60 -1.40 14.37 -27.70
CA GLY A 60 -0.83 13.68 -28.86
C GLY A 60 -1.84 12.90 -29.71
N SER A 61 -1.33 12.15 -30.68
CA SER A 61 -2.14 11.33 -31.60
C SER A 61 -2.83 10.16 -30.87
N PRO A 62 -3.92 9.59 -31.41
CA PRO A 62 -4.61 8.45 -30.80
C PRO A 62 -3.70 7.25 -30.53
N GLU A 63 -2.69 7.04 -31.38
CA GLU A 63 -1.71 5.95 -31.23
C GLU A 63 -0.69 6.24 -30.11
N ALA A 64 -0.30 7.49 -29.91
CA ALA A 64 0.58 7.86 -28.80
C ALA A 64 -0.14 7.76 -27.45
N GLN A 65 -1.43 8.07 -27.41
CA GLN A 65 -2.27 7.99 -26.20
C GLN A 65 -2.45 6.57 -25.66
N SER A 66 -2.28 5.53 -26.49
CA SER A 66 -2.42 4.14 -26.06
C SER A 66 -1.16 3.58 -25.37
N LYS A 67 0.00 4.22 -25.60
CA LYS A 67 1.31 3.77 -25.12
C LYS A 67 1.58 4.20 -23.68
N ASN A 68 1.09 5.37 -23.28
CA ASN A 68 1.30 5.95 -21.95
C ASN A 68 -0.02 6.10 -21.21
N MET A 69 -0.01 5.82 -19.90
CA MET A 69 -1.20 5.91 -19.05
C MET A 69 -0.89 6.65 -17.76
N LEU A 70 -1.74 7.62 -17.42
CA LEU A 70 -1.75 8.30 -16.12
C LEU A 70 -3.02 7.88 -15.37
N ILE A 71 -2.87 7.46 -14.11
CA ILE A 71 -4.00 7.07 -13.25
C ILE A 71 -3.99 7.98 -12.02
N GLU A 72 -5.09 8.67 -11.79
CA GLU A 72 -5.32 9.48 -10.59
C GLU A 72 -6.04 8.66 -9.52
N GLY A 73 -5.60 8.78 -8.27
CA GLY A 73 -6.26 8.18 -7.11
C GLY A 73 -5.30 7.50 -6.14
N GLU A 74 -5.82 6.56 -5.36
CA GLU A 74 -5.04 5.78 -4.40
C GLU A 74 -4.21 4.70 -5.11
N ASN A 75 -2.91 4.63 -4.79
CA ASN A 75 -1.98 3.71 -5.43
C ASN A 75 -2.40 2.24 -5.29
N LEU A 76 -2.85 1.82 -4.11
CA LEU A 76 -3.25 0.42 -3.89
C LEU A 76 -4.43 0.04 -4.80
N GLN A 77 -5.39 0.95 -4.95
CA GLN A 77 -6.54 0.76 -5.80
C GLN A 77 -6.17 0.69 -7.29
N ALA A 78 -5.23 1.54 -7.72
CA ALA A 78 -4.70 1.53 -9.08
C ALA A 78 -3.93 0.24 -9.38
N MET A 79 -3.07 -0.20 -8.47
CA MET A 79 -2.26 -1.42 -8.63
C MET A 79 -3.13 -2.67 -8.77
N VAL A 80 -4.22 -2.77 -8.00
CA VAL A 80 -5.19 -3.88 -8.12
C VAL A 80 -5.88 -3.87 -9.49
N THR A 81 -6.23 -2.70 -10.03
CA THR A 81 -6.80 -2.61 -11.39
C THR A 81 -5.76 -2.93 -12.47
N LEU A 82 -4.49 -2.56 -12.26
CA LEU A 82 -3.39 -2.86 -13.18
C LEU A 82 -2.95 -4.33 -13.18
N TYR A 83 -3.48 -5.15 -12.27
CA TYR A 83 -3.17 -6.58 -12.19
C TYR A 83 -3.40 -7.34 -13.51
N LYS A 84 -4.25 -6.81 -14.41
CA LYS A 84 -4.43 -7.31 -15.78
C LYS A 84 -3.14 -7.36 -16.62
N TYR A 85 -2.14 -6.53 -16.30
CA TYR A 85 -0.84 -6.49 -16.98
C TYR A 85 0.26 -7.27 -16.23
N ARG A 86 -0.12 -8.21 -15.36
CA ARG A 86 0.86 -9.04 -14.64
C ARG A 86 1.82 -9.71 -15.62
N GLY A 87 3.12 -9.64 -15.32
CA GLY A 87 4.17 -10.23 -16.16
C GLY A 87 4.49 -9.46 -17.44
N GLN A 88 3.91 -8.29 -17.67
CA GLN A 88 4.22 -7.40 -18.81
C GLN A 88 5.04 -6.16 -18.39
N VAL A 89 5.43 -6.07 -17.12
CA VAL A 89 6.14 -4.90 -16.57
C VAL A 89 7.60 -5.26 -16.38
N ASP A 90 8.49 -4.55 -17.08
CA ASP A 90 9.94 -4.79 -17.01
C ASP A 90 10.60 -4.06 -15.83
N LEU A 91 10.18 -2.83 -15.55
CA LEU A 91 10.77 -1.96 -14.54
C LEU A 91 9.70 -1.23 -13.73
N ILE A 92 9.86 -1.25 -12.40
CA ILE A 92 9.06 -0.47 -11.46
C ILE A 92 9.99 0.49 -10.74
N VAL A 93 9.73 1.79 -10.86
CA VAL A 93 10.44 2.84 -10.12
C VAL A 93 9.46 3.49 -9.17
N THR A 94 9.80 3.53 -7.88
CA THR A 94 9.01 4.20 -6.84
C THR A 94 9.91 5.02 -5.93
N ASP A 95 9.41 6.19 -5.52
CA ASP A 95 10.03 7.03 -4.49
C ASP A 95 9.03 7.15 -3.31
N PRO A 96 8.86 6.08 -2.51
CA PRO A 96 7.97 6.12 -1.36
C PRO A 96 8.52 7.07 -0.28
N PRO A 97 7.67 7.64 0.58
CA PRO A 97 8.12 8.54 1.64
C PRO A 97 9.08 7.82 2.60
N TYR A 98 10.26 8.40 2.82
CA TYR A 98 11.22 7.90 3.79
C TYR A 98 10.76 8.25 5.21
N ASN A 99 10.66 7.26 6.09
CA ASN A 99 10.24 7.41 7.49
C ASN A 99 11.34 8.05 8.37
N THR A 100 11.90 9.20 7.96
CA THR A 100 13.07 9.85 8.57
C THR A 100 12.77 10.67 9.83
N GLY A 101 11.56 10.54 10.41
CA GLY A 101 11.16 11.23 11.65
C GLY A 101 10.90 12.74 11.51
N SER A 102 11.50 13.43 10.55
CA SER A 102 11.24 14.85 10.23
C SER A 102 9.96 15.05 9.40
N THR A 103 9.57 14.03 8.63
CA THR A 103 8.37 14.01 7.81
C THR A 103 7.64 12.73 8.16
N SER A 104 6.75 12.79 9.14
CA SER A 104 6.03 11.62 9.62
C SER A 104 5.12 11.09 8.50
N ALA A 105 5.46 9.92 7.94
CA ALA A 105 4.53 9.19 7.09
C ALA A 105 3.35 8.74 7.97
N THR A 106 2.28 9.50 7.91
CA THR A 106 1.05 9.17 8.63
C THR A 106 0.44 7.95 7.95
N THR A 107 0.34 6.85 8.68
CA THR A 107 -0.33 5.63 8.19
C THR A 107 -1.83 5.90 8.13
N THR A 108 -2.33 6.29 6.96
CA THR A 108 -3.76 6.46 6.71
C THR A 108 -4.36 5.12 6.31
N VAL A 109 -4.85 4.38 7.29
CA VAL A 109 -5.60 3.13 7.05
C VAL A 109 -7.03 3.37 7.49
N GLY A 110 -7.92 3.68 6.53
CA GLY A 110 -9.38 3.77 6.72
C GLY A 110 -9.85 4.65 7.89
N THR A 111 -10.20 5.90 7.63
CA THR A 111 -10.93 6.85 8.52
C THR A 111 -10.43 7.04 9.97
N THR A 112 -9.39 6.35 10.43
CA THR A 112 -8.86 6.45 11.79
C THR A 112 -7.39 6.84 11.71
N THR A 113 -7.16 8.15 11.65
CA THR A 113 -5.84 8.77 11.80
C THR A 113 -5.40 8.59 13.25
N ARG A 114 -4.57 7.58 13.54
CA ARG A 114 -3.85 7.52 14.82
C ARG A 114 -2.55 8.31 14.72
N THR A 115 -2.67 9.63 14.80
CA THR A 115 -1.54 10.54 15.04
C THR A 115 -1.10 10.39 16.50
N THR A 116 0.06 9.77 16.73
CA THR A 116 0.80 9.98 17.99
C THR A 116 1.38 11.38 17.95
N ARG A 117 0.59 12.37 18.38
CA ARG A 117 1.02 13.75 18.58
C ARG A 117 1.92 13.82 19.82
N SER A 118 3.17 14.21 19.64
CA SER A 118 3.89 14.97 20.65
C SER A 118 4.36 16.28 20.03
N SER A 119 3.97 17.38 20.70
CA SER A 119 4.43 18.76 20.53
C SER A 119 4.16 19.47 19.19
N GLY A 120 3.41 20.57 19.29
CA GLY A 120 2.97 21.39 18.16
C GLY A 120 4.07 22.19 17.48
N ARG A 121 3.87 22.40 16.18
CA ARG A 121 3.99 23.69 15.47
C ARG A 121 3.20 23.55 14.16
N LEU A 122 2.37 24.55 13.89
CA LEU A 122 1.58 24.70 12.67
C LEU A 122 2.55 25.03 11.52
N CYS A 123 2.56 24.24 10.43
CA CYS A 123 3.29 24.61 9.21
C CYS A 123 2.32 25.30 8.25
N PRO A 124 2.59 26.54 7.79
CA PRO A 124 1.72 27.23 6.84
C PRO A 124 1.82 26.57 5.45
N ALA A 125 0.72 26.61 4.71
CA ALA A 125 0.61 26.12 3.35
C ALA A 125 1.74 26.68 2.46
N LYS A 126 2.60 25.79 1.93
CA LYS A 126 3.53 26.15 0.85
C LYS A 126 2.75 26.25 -0.45
N MET A 127 2.36 27.48 -0.77
CA MET A 127 1.95 27.94 -2.09
C MET A 127 3.14 27.79 -3.05
N VAL A 128 3.07 26.86 -4.01
CA VAL A 128 4.05 26.79 -5.10
C VAL A 128 3.70 27.93 -6.07
N ARG A 129 4.52 28.97 -6.04
CA ARG A 129 4.47 30.12 -6.94
C ARG A 129 4.96 29.68 -8.32
N ALA A 130 4.11 29.79 -9.34
CA ALA A 130 4.51 29.64 -10.72
C ALA A 130 5.55 30.72 -11.07
N ILE A 131 6.67 30.31 -11.66
CA ILE A 131 7.66 31.21 -12.24
C ILE A 131 7.08 31.73 -13.56
N PRO A 132 6.92 33.05 -13.77
CA PRO A 132 6.53 33.56 -15.07
C PRO A 132 7.71 33.40 -16.04
N SER A 133 7.48 32.70 -17.15
CA SER A 133 8.40 32.68 -18.28
C SER A 133 8.48 34.08 -18.88
N GLY A 134 9.50 34.82 -18.45
CA GLY A 134 9.91 36.08 -19.05
C GLY A 134 10.38 35.88 -20.47
N SER A 135 9.89 36.76 -21.32
CA SER A 135 10.35 37.08 -22.67
C SER A 135 11.89 37.18 -22.75
N ARG A 136 12.46 36.53 -23.77
CA ARG A 136 13.68 36.99 -24.41
C ARG A 136 13.49 36.92 -25.93
N GLN A 137 13.49 38.14 -26.47
CA GLN A 137 13.87 38.63 -27.80
C GLN A 137 13.82 37.63 -28.96
#